data_AF-A0A968BNV7-F1
#
_entry.id   AF-A0A968BNV7-F1
#
_cell.length_a   1.000
_cell.length_b   1.000
_cell.length_c   1.000
_cell.angle_alpha   90.00
_cell.angle_beta   90.00
_cell.angle_gamma   90.00
#
_symmetry.space_group_name_H-M   'P 1'
#
loop_
_entity.id
_entity.type
_entity.pdbx_description
1 polymer ?
#
loop_
_entity_poly.entity_id
_entity_poly.type
_entity_poly.pdbx_seq_one_letter_code
_entity_poly.pdbx_strand_id
1 'polypeptide(L)'
;KPFVSGTWIPASGQIQPLTSGQLALSVVEQRDGVPVRWQIEVPEQGVSLELSAPAGDYMNRGLYPYWESPVDVSGSHTGEGYMELTGYR
;
A
#
# COMPACT_ATOMS: atom_id res chain seq x y z
N LYS A 1 -7.47 -15.93 7.77
CA LYS A 1 -7.39 -14.52 7.34
C LYS A 1 -5.96 -14.26 6.86
N PRO A 2 -5.74 -13.45 5.81
CA PRO A 2 -4.39 -13.05 5.42
C PRO A 2 -3.71 -12.32 6.59
N PHE A 3 -2.38 -12.44 6.65
CA PHE A 3 -1.57 -11.71 7.62
C PHE A 3 -1.41 -10.26 7.16
N VAL A 4 -1.55 -9.31 8.08
CA VAL A 4 -1.40 -7.87 7.84
C VAL A 4 -0.56 -7.28 8.98
N SER A 5 0.40 -6.43 8.64
CA SER A 5 1.31 -5.77 9.57
C SER A 5 1.63 -4.35 9.10
N GLY A 6 1.83 -3.44 10.03
CA GLY A 6 2.34 -2.10 9.74
C GLY A 6 2.99 -1.47 10.96
N THR A 7 3.67 -0.34 10.76
CA THR A 7 4.32 0.43 11.81
C THR A 7 3.91 1.89 11.67
N TRP A 8 3.38 2.47 12.74
CA TRP A 8 3.11 3.89 12.84
C TRP A 8 4.30 4.62 13.45
N ILE A 9 4.77 5.65 12.75
CA ILE A 9 5.85 6.52 13.20
C ILE A 9 5.34 7.97 13.08
N PRO A 10 4.82 8.57 14.16
CA PRO A 10 4.38 9.96 14.18
C PRO A 10 5.58 10.91 14.16
N ALA A 11 5.33 12.21 13.99
CA ALA A 11 6.37 13.25 13.98
C ALA A 11 7.23 13.30 15.27
N SER A 12 6.74 12.76 16.39
CA SER A 12 7.52 12.62 17.63
C SER A 12 8.59 11.51 17.55
N GLY A 13 8.54 10.65 16.54
CA GLY A 13 9.46 9.52 16.36
C GLY A 13 9.14 8.28 17.20
N GLN A 14 8.07 8.29 18.02
CA GLN A 14 7.71 7.14 18.83
C GLN A 14 7.09 6.02 17.98
N ILE A 15 7.82 4.91 17.83
CA ILE A 15 7.39 3.76 17.04
C ILE A 15 6.24 3.02 17.72
N GLN A 16 5.18 2.75 16.96
CA GLN A 16 4.05 1.94 17.39
C GLN A 16 3.73 0.87 16.33
N PRO A 17 3.89 -0.44 16.64
CA PRO A 17 3.40 -1.50 15.76
C PRO A 17 1.87 -1.47 15.65
N LEU A 18 1.36 -1.66 14.44
CA LEU A 18 -0.07 -1.80 14.16
C LEU A 18 -0.47 -3.27 14.16
N THR A 19 -1.51 -3.60 14.91
CA THR A 19 -2.12 -4.95 14.88
C THR A 19 -3.02 -5.11 13.65
N SER A 20 -3.39 -6.35 13.31
CA SER A 20 -4.28 -6.64 12.18
C SER A 20 -5.70 -6.08 12.32
N GLY A 21 -6.11 -5.65 13.52
CA GLY A 21 -7.37 -4.94 13.75
C GLY A 21 -7.29 -3.43 13.54
N GLN A 22 -6.07 -2.88 13.49
CA GLN A 22 -5.82 -1.44 13.38
C GLN A 22 -5.48 -1.00 11.95
N LEU A 23 -5.11 -1.94 11.08
CA LEU A 23 -4.72 -1.68 9.70
C LEU A 23 -5.61 -2.47 8.74
N ALA A 24 -6.29 -1.76 7.84
CA ALA A 24 -7.07 -2.35 6.75
C ALA A 24 -6.52 -1.93 5.39
N LEU A 25 -6.46 -2.89 4.47
CA LEU A 25 -6.07 -2.68 3.06
C LEU A 25 -7.18 -3.25 2.18
N SER A 26 -7.62 -2.48 1.20
CA SER A 26 -8.59 -2.93 0.20
C SER A 26 -8.18 -2.49 -1.20
N VAL A 27 -8.41 -3.37 -2.17
CA VAL A 27 -8.12 -3.09 -3.59
C VAL A 27 -9.21 -2.19 -4.15
N VAL A 28 -8.81 -1.10 -4.77
CA VAL A 28 -9.70 -0.15 -5.48
C VAL A 28 -9.71 -0.45 -6.97
N GLU A 29 -8.54 -0.70 -7.55
CA GLU A 29 -8.38 -0.94 -8.99
C GLU A 29 -7.29 -1.97 -9.26
N GLN A 30 -7.50 -2.77 -10.30
CA GLN A 30 -6.48 -3.65 -10.86
C GLN A 30 -6.20 -3.30 -12.32
N ARG A 31 -4.94 -3.40 -12.72
CA ARG A 31 -4.48 -3.31 -14.12
C ARG A 31 -3.85 -4.66 -14.47
N ASP A 32 -4.42 -5.33 -15.47
CA ASP A 32 -3.97 -6.66 -15.91
C ASP A 32 -3.84 -7.68 -14.76
N GLY A 33 -4.82 -7.67 -13.83
CA GLY A 33 -4.84 -8.57 -12.67
C GLY A 33 -3.92 -8.17 -11.50
N VAL A 34 -3.15 -7.08 -11.64
CA VAL A 34 -2.31 -6.53 -10.56
C VAL A 34 -3.05 -5.39 -9.86
N PRO A 35 -3.20 -5.39 -8.53
CA PRO A 35 -3.87 -4.32 -7.80
C PRO A 35 -2.98 -3.07 -7.71
N VAL A 36 -3.24 -2.10 -8.59
CA VAL A 36 -2.43 -0.87 -8.74
C VAL A 36 -2.96 0.32 -7.96
N ARG A 37 -4.17 0.21 -7.38
CA ARG A 37 -4.78 1.23 -6.53
C ARG A 37 -5.38 0.61 -5.29
N TRP A 38 -5.07 1.18 -4.12
CA TRP A 38 -5.43 0.65 -2.82
C TRP A 38 -6.00 1.73 -1.91
N GLN A 39 -6.98 1.34 -1.09
CA GLN A 39 -7.42 2.10 0.06
C GLN A 39 -6.77 1.50 1.32
N ILE A 40 -6.07 2.33 2.08
CA ILE A 40 -5.46 2.00 3.37
C ILE A 40 -6.15 2.80 4.47
N GLU A 41 -6.49 2.13 5.56
CA GLU A 41 -7.15 2.76 6.70
C GLU A 41 -6.45 2.39 8.00
N VAL A 42 -6.22 3.42 8.83
CA VAL A 42 -5.76 3.31 10.22
C VAL A 42 -6.66 4.21 11.09
N PRO A 43 -7.90 3.77 11.40
CA PRO A 43 -8.94 4.66 11.93
C PRO A 43 -8.59 5.29 13.28
N GLU A 44 -7.89 4.58 14.16
CA GLU A 44 -7.47 5.10 15.48
C GLU A 44 -6.51 6.30 15.36
N GLN A 45 -5.85 6.47 14.21
CA GLN A 45 -4.93 7.55 13.89
C GLN A 45 -5.59 8.61 12.99
N GLY A 46 -6.88 8.45 12.66
CA GLY A 46 -7.59 9.33 11.72
C GLY A 46 -7.06 9.23 10.29
N VAL A 47 -6.42 8.12 9.92
CA VAL A 47 -5.78 7.93 8.62
C VAL A 47 -6.70 7.13 7.71
N SER A 48 -7.02 7.72 6.56
CA SER A 48 -7.66 7.08 5.41
C SER A 48 -6.93 7.57 4.16
N LEU A 49 -6.27 6.66 3.44
CA LEU A 49 -5.37 6.97 2.34
C LEU A 49 -5.75 6.18 1.10
N GLU A 50 -5.61 6.83 -0.04
CA GLU A 50 -5.59 6.17 -1.32
C GLU A 50 -4.17 6.18 -1.87
N LEU A 51 -3.66 5.00 -2.24
CA LEU A 51 -2.41 4.86 -2.98
C LEU A 51 -2.71 4.50 -4.42
N SER A 52 -2.04 5.16 -5.36
CA SER A 52 -2.17 4.90 -6.79
C SER A 52 -0.82 4.80 -7.45
N ALA A 53 -0.58 3.71 -8.18
CA ALA A 53 0.55 3.62 -9.09
C ALA A 53 0.26 4.39 -10.38
N PRO A 54 1.18 5.24 -10.86
CA PRO A 54 1.00 5.97 -12.11
C PRO A 54 0.96 5.03 -13.34
N ALA A 55 0.73 5.60 -14.51
CA ALA A 55 0.81 4.85 -15.76
C ALA A 55 2.28 4.46 -16.05
N GLY A 56 2.53 3.20 -16.34
CA GLY A 56 3.88 2.69 -16.62
C GLY A 56 3.94 1.16 -16.65
N ASP A 57 5.07 0.63 -17.11
CA ASP A 57 5.42 -0.79 -17.00
C ASP A 57 6.34 -0.97 -15.79
N TYR A 58 5.79 -1.63 -14.78
CA TYR A 58 6.42 -1.88 -13.49
C TYR A 58 6.56 -3.37 -13.21
N MET A 59 6.32 -4.21 -14.22
CA MET A 59 6.39 -5.66 -14.08
C MET A 59 7.83 -6.13 -14.31
N ASN A 60 8.48 -6.57 -13.23
CA ASN A 60 9.76 -7.24 -13.33
C ASN A 60 9.53 -8.70 -13.74
N ARG A 61 10.09 -9.09 -14.89
CA ARG A 61 9.91 -10.42 -15.51
C ARG A 61 11.01 -11.43 -15.15
N GLY A 62 11.63 -11.26 -13.98
CA GLY A 62 12.59 -12.22 -13.44
C GLY A 62 11.98 -13.62 -13.19
N LEU A 63 12.77 -14.51 -12.60
CA LEU A 63 12.35 -15.90 -12.32
C LEU A 63 11.06 -15.98 -11.49
N TYR A 64 10.89 -15.03 -10.57
CA TYR A 64 9.66 -14.82 -9.81
C TYR A 64 9.13 -13.43 -10.17
N PRO A 65 8.14 -13.32 -11.07
CA PRO A 65 7.63 -12.02 -11.48
C PRO A 65 7.01 -11.25 -10.31
N TYR A 66 7.27 -9.96 -10.29
CA TYR A 66 6.72 -9.05 -9.29
C TYR A 66 6.53 -7.65 -9.87
N TRP A 67 5.55 -6.93 -9.34
CA TRP A 67 5.29 -5.54 -9.66
C TRP A 67 6.04 -4.64 -8.67
N GLU A 68 6.72 -3.61 -9.16
CA GLU A 68 7.47 -2.65 -8.35
C GLU A 68 7.26 -1.22 -8.86
N SER A 69 6.47 -0.40 -8.17
CA SER A 69 6.14 0.95 -8.65
C SER A 69 6.26 2.02 -7.56
N PRO A 70 6.59 3.27 -7.94
CA PRO A 70 6.25 4.39 -7.08
C PRO A 70 4.73 4.47 -6.91
N VAL A 71 4.29 5.14 -5.85
CA VAL A 71 2.88 5.42 -5.61
C VAL A 71 2.71 6.86 -5.13
N ASP A 72 1.70 7.53 -5.65
CA ASP A 72 1.17 8.76 -5.08
C ASP A 72 0.21 8.40 -3.93
N VAL A 73 0.28 9.15 -2.83
CA VAL A 73 -0.59 9.00 -1.65
C VAL A 73 -1.49 10.22 -1.53
N SER A 74 -2.79 9.99 -1.37
CA SER A 74 -3.79 11.03 -1.18
C SER A 74 -4.86 10.63 -0.14
N GLY A 75 -5.82 11.52 0.13
CA GLY A 75 -6.89 11.30 1.11
C GLY A 75 -6.71 12.18 2.34
N SER A 76 -6.73 11.57 3.53
CA SER A 76 -6.48 12.27 4.81
C SER A 76 -5.10 12.93 4.88
N HIS A 77 -4.12 12.39 4.17
CA HIS A 77 -2.75 12.90 4.06
C HIS A 77 -2.28 12.77 2.62
N THR A 78 -1.24 13.52 2.27
CA THR A 78 -0.60 13.47 0.95
C THR A 78 0.86 13.05 1.09
N GLY A 79 1.38 12.33 0.10
CA GLY A 79 2.78 11.95 0.06
C GLY A 79 3.11 11.09 -1.14
N GLU A 80 4.28 10.48 -1.09
CA GLU A 80 4.80 9.57 -2.11
C GLU A 80 5.42 8.35 -1.41
N GLY A 81 5.48 7.23 -2.12
CA GLY A 81 6.02 5.99 -1.58
C GLY A 81 6.32 4.96 -2.66
N TYR A 82 6.39 3.71 -2.24
CA TYR A 82 6.68 2.58 -3.12
C TYR A 82 5.79 1.39 -2.78
N MET A 83 5.42 0.61 -3.81
CA MET A 83 4.58 -0.57 -3.69
C MET A 83 5.23 -1.75 -4.42
N GLU A 84 5.40 -2.85 -3.71
CA GLU A 84 5.87 -4.12 -4.23
C GLU A 84 4.76 -5.18 -4.10
N LEU A 85 4.43 -5.87 -5.20
CA LEU A 85 3.39 -6.90 -5.22
C LEU A 85 3.93 -8.15 -5.89
N THR A 86 3.80 -9.29 -5.20
CA THR A 86 4.21 -10.60 -5.70
C THR A 86 3.00 -11.51 -5.84
N GLY A 87 3.10 -12.54 -6.69
CA GLY A 87 2.05 -13.56 -6.83
C GLY A 87 0.92 -13.22 -7.82
N TYR A 88 1.07 -12.15 -8.60
CA TYR A 88 0.15 -11.74 -9.67
C TYR A 88 0.80 -11.99 -11.05
N ARG A 89 0.00 -12.33 -12.07
CA ARG A 89 0.45 -12.63 -13.45
C ARG A 89 -0.57 -12.17 -14.47
#